data_AF-A0A9P0MGT1-F1
#
_entry.id   AF-A0A9P0MGT1-F1
#
_cell.length_a   1.000
_cell.length_b   1.000
_cell.length_c   1.000
_cell.angle_alpha   90.00
_cell.angle_beta   90.00
_cell.angle_gamma   90.00
#
_symmetry.space_group_name_H-M   'P 1'
#
loop_
_entity.id
_entity.type
_entity.pdbx_description
1 polymer ?
#
loop_
_entity_poly.entity_id
_entity_poly.type
_entity_poly.pdbx_seq_one_letter_code
_entity_poly.pdbx_strand_id
1 'polypeptide(L)' 'MAIARKNWTPSKYSAVCSRHFRESDIIRTENIVLADGPVQNNIPLKYPKLKENAVPYIFPNLPSYLSKT' A
#
# COMPACT_ATOMS: atom_id res chain seq x y z
N MET A 1 -6.36 5.90 -13.51
CA MET A 1 -5.05 5.25 -13.36
C MET A 1 -4.27 6.05 -12.32
N ALA A 2 -3.81 5.43 -11.23
CA ALA A 2 -3.28 6.15 -10.06
C ALA A 2 -1.87 6.72 -10.24
N ILE A 3 -1.08 6.10 -11.12
CA ILE A 3 0.25 6.60 -11.48
C ILE A 3 0.11 7.37 -12.79
N ALA A 4 0.29 8.68 -12.72
CA ALA A 4 0.13 9.56 -13.87
C ALA A 4 1.39 9.55 -14.76
N ARG A 5 1.71 8.39 -15.32
CA ARG A 5 2.71 8.24 -16.39
C ARG A 5 2.00 7.91 -17.69
N LYS A 6 2.19 8.75 -18.71
CA LYS A 6 1.61 8.56 -20.03
C LYS A 6 2.10 7.23 -20.63
N ASN A 7 1.18 6.44 -21.18
CA ASN A 7 1.47 5.15 -21.83
C ASN A 7 2.20 4.13 -20.94
N TRP A 8 2.03 4.23 -19.61
CA TRP A 8 2.66 3.31 -18.68
C TRP A 8 1.68 2.23 -18.23
N THR A 9 2.02 0.98 -18.50
CA THR A 9 1.32 -0.19 -17.98
C THR A 9 2.24 -0.87 -16.96
N PRO A 10 1.80 -1.06 -15.70
CA PRO A 10 2.63 -1.74 -14.73
C PRO A 10 2.86 -3.20 -15.15
N SER A 11 4.11 -3.64 -15.05
CA SER A 11 4.48 -5.05 -15.14
C SER A 11 4.48 -5.70 -13.76
N LYS A 12 4.58 -7.03 -13.70
CA LYS A 12 4.74 -7.78 -12.43
C LYS A 12 5.99 -7.40 -11.61
N TYR A 13 6.94 -6.70 -12.23
CA TYR A 13 8.18 -6.22 -11.59
C TYR A 13 8.14 -4.72 -11.28
N SER A 14 7.07 -4.02 -11.66
CA SER A 14 6.90 -2.61 -11.36
C SER A 14 6.61 -2.44 -9.87
N ALA A 15 7.34 -1.54 -9.22
CA ALA A 15 7.20 -1.29 -7.79
C ALA A 15 6.90 0.18 -7.52
N VAL A 16 6.23 0.43 -6.39
CA VAL A 16 5.90 1.75 -5.87
C VAL A 16 6.35 1.80 -4.42
N CYS A 17 7.10 2.83 -4.03
CA CYS A 17 7.53 2.99 -2.64
C CYS A 17 6.32 3.14 -1.71
N SER A 18 6.42 2.60 -0.48
CA SER A 18 5.37 2.70 0.55
C SER A 18 4.92 4.13 0.86
N ARG A 19 5.83 5.12 0.73
CA ARG A 19 5.52 6.56 0.91
C ARG A 19 4.41 7.11 0.00
N HIS A 20 4.05 6.39 -1.06
CA HIS A 20 2.97 6.79 -1.95
C HIS A 20 1.58 6.33 -1.48
N PHE A 21 1.52 5.53 -0.43
CA PHE A 21 0.31 5.04 0.21
C PHE A 21 0.10 5.74 1.55
N ARG A 22 -1.15 5.77 2.03
CA ARG A 22 -1.42 6.23 3.40
C ARG A 22 -0.92 5.18 4.37
N GLU A 23 -0.50 5.61 5.57
CA GLU A 23 -0.09 4.68 6.62
C GLU A 23 -1.23 3.71 6.99
N SER A 24 -2.48 4.18 6.90
CA SER A 24 -3.68 3.37 7.07
C SER A 24 -3.84 2.24 6.05
N ASP A 25 -3.17 2.32 4.90
CA ASP A 25 -3.29 1.35 3.81
C ASP A 25 -2.21 0.27 3.88
N ILE A 26 -1.26 0.40 4.81
CA ILE A 26 -0.15 -0.53 5.01
C ILE A 26 -0.39 -1.31 6.30
N ILE A 27 -0.61 -2.60 6.16
CA ILE A 27 -0.74 -3.56 7.26
C ILE A 27 0.67 -3.90 7.73
N ARG A 28 1.02 -3.45 8.94
CA ARG A 28 2.29 -3.78 9.62
C ARG A 28 2.15 -4.75 10.76
N THR A 29 0.92 -4.98 11.21
CA THR A 29 0.63 -5.90 12.32
C THR A 29 -0.53 -6.81 11.98
N GLU A 30 -0.56 -7.97 12.62
CA GLU A 30 -1.66 -8.92 12.53
C GLU A 30 -2.06 -9.43 13.92
N ASN A 31 -3.26 -10.02 13.98
CA ASN A 31 -3.74 -10.69 15.17
C ASN A 31 -3.73 -12.20 14.89
N ILE A 32 -3.10 -12.98 15.76
CA ILE A 32 -3.00 -14.44 15.61
C ILE A 32 -3.78 -15.09 16.74
N VAL A 33 -4.60 -16.08 16.40
CA VAL A 33 -5.24 -16.95 17.36
C VAL A 33 -4.29 -18.12 17.63
N LEU A 34 -3.83 -18.24 18.87
CA LEU A 34 -3.05 -19.39 19.31
C LEU A 34 -3.99 -20.58 19.47
N ALA A 35 -3.55 -21.77 19.07
CA ALA A 35 -4.38 -22.98 18.98
C ALA A 35 -5.24 -23.24 20.24
N ASP A 36 -4.68 -22.96 21.42
CA ASP A 36 -5.31 -23.25 22.72
C ASP A 36 -5.32 -22.01 23.65
N GLY A 37 -5.10 -20.80 23.10
CA GLY A 37 -4.71 -19.63 23.89
C GLY A 37 -5.43 -18.33 23.54
N PRO A 38 -5.10 -17.24 24.27
CA PRO A 38 -5.66 -15.92 24.00
C PRO A 38 -5.21 -15.41 22.62
N VAL A 39 -6.05 -14.57 22.01
CA VAL A 39 -5.70 -13.86 20.78
C VAL A 39 -4.53 -12.92 21.06
N GLN A 40 -3.43 -13.10 20.34
CA GLN A 40 -2.30 -12.19 20.40
C GLN A 40 -2.47 -11.12 19.33
N ASN A 41 -2.70 -9.89 19.79
CA ASN A 41 -2.94 -8.75 18.92
C ASN A 41 -1.65 -7.99 18.60
N ASN A 42 -1.65 -7.26 17.49
CA ASN A 42 -0.58 -6.35 17.07
C ASN A 42 0.80 -7.00 16.88
N ILE A 43 0.85 -8.25 16.44
CA ILE A 43 2.11 -8.92 16.14
C ILE A 43 2.72 -8.27 14.90
N PRO A 44 3.96 -7.73 14.95
CA PRO A 44 4.60 -7.10 13.80
C PRO A 44 4.88 -8.10 12.67
N LEU A 45 4.47 -7.74 11.46
CA LEU A 45 4.78 -8.48 10.26
C LEU A 45 6.24 -8.24 9.86
N LYS A 46 6.99 -9.32 9.59
CA LYS A 46 8.34 -9.23 9.01
C LYS A 46 8.33 -8.50 7.66
N TYR A 47 7.27 -8.69 6.88
CA TYR A 47 7.04 -8.03 5.60
C TYR A 47 5.66 -7.36 5.63
N PRO A 48 5.60 -6.01 5.70
CA PRO A 48 4.34 -5.29 5.61
C PRO A 48 3.60 -5.59 4.31
N LYS A 49 2.27 -5.56 4.38
CA LYS A 49 1.38 -5.83 3.23
C LYS A 49 0.53 -4.61 2.95
N LEU A 50 0.14 -4.41 1.70
CA LEU A 50 -0.90 -3.44 1.38
C LEU A 50 -2.27 -4.04 1.71
N LYS A 51 -3.20 -3.20 2.16
CA LYS A 51 -4.62 -3.56 2.21
C LYS A 51 -5.10 -3.96 0.82
N GLU A 52 -6.12 -4.82 0.80
CA GLU A 52 -6.83 -5.11 -0.45
C GLU A 52 -7.36 -3.80 -1.05
N ASN A 53 -7.15 -3.62 -2.36
CA ASN A 53 -7.52 -2.41 -3.10
C ASN A 53 -6.82 -1.11 -2.65
N ALA A 54 -5.71 -1.18 -1.91
CA ALA A 54 -4.90 0.00 -1.63
C ALA A 54 -4.36 0.62 -2.94
N VAL A 55 -4.68 1.89 -3.17
CA VAL A 55 -4.26 2.64 -4.36
C VAL A 55 -3.27 3.73 -3.93
N PRO A 56 -2.12 3.88 -4.61
CA PRO A 56 -1.20 4.97 -4.28
C PRO A 56 -1.85 6.32 -4.62
N TYR A 57 -1.70 7.29 -3.73
CA TYR A 57 -2.35 8.61 -3.85
C TYR A 57 -1.38 9.78 -3.61
N ILE A 58 -0.28 9.57 -2.89
CA ILE A 58 0.62 10.65 -2.49
C ILE A 58 1.65 10.91 -3.59
N PHE A 59 1.42 11.95 -4.40
CA PHE A 59 2.32 12.42 -5.47
C PHE A 59 2.53 13.94 -5.36
N PRO A 60 3.42 14.41 -4.45
CA PRO A 60 3.49 15.84 -4.08
C PRO A 60 3.88 16.77 -5.24
N ASN A 61 4.61 16.26 -6.23
CA ASN A 61 5.08 17.04 -7.38
C ASN A 61 4.38 16.63 -8.68
N LEU A 62 3.12 16.19 -8.60
CA LEU A 62 2.38 15.82 -9.81
C LEU A 62 2.01 17.09 -10.60
N PRO A 63 2.50 17.25 -11.83
CA PRO A 63 2.14 18.40 -12.65
C PRO A 63 0.63 18.46 -12.90
N SER A 64 0.06 19.66 -12.94
CA SER A 64 -1.38 19.87 -13.13
C SER A 64 -1.91 19.27 -14.43
N TYR A 65 -1.10 19.23 -15.49
CA TYR A 65 -1.46 18.60 -16.77
C TYR A 65 -1.55 17.05 -16.69
N LEU A 66 -1.06 16.46 -15.59
CA LEU A 66 -1.13 15.03 -15.29
C LEU A 66 -2.14 14.71 -14.18
N SER A 67 -2.69 15.70 -13.47
CA SER A 67 -3.83 15.52 -12.57
C SER A 67 -5.13 15.65 -13.36
N LYS A 68 -5.71 14.53 -13.81
CA LYS A 68 -7.08 14.53 -14.33
C LYS A 68 -8.04 14.24 -13.17
N THR A 69 -8.78 15.27 -12.75
CA THR A 69 -10.00 15.17 -11.93
C THR A 69 -11.13 14.52 -12.71
#